data_AF-A0A0G4PC22-F1
#
_entry.id   AF-A0A0G4PC22-F1
#
_cell.length_a   1.000
_cell.length_b   1.000
_cell.length_c   1.000
_cell.angle_alpha   90.00
_cell.angle_beta   90.00
_cell.angle_gamma   90.00
#
_symmetry.space_group_name_H-M   'P 1'
#
loop_
_entity.id
_entity.type
_entity.pdbx_description
1 polymer ?
#
loop_
_entity_poly.entity_id
_entity_poly.type
_entity_poly.pdbx_seq_one_letter_code
_entity_poly.pdbx_strand_id
1 'polypeptide(L)'
;MPTSPPRAITSENVLRSHISQEIFPRIRRGLRAGFNQLATLNLVDDLTCVSFDVGECAMILNPFTLDMSFYQLGVPVGTGPNRAPGAIKPSWKWSTAMATHPRIDVRTEYRQPLSQVNWYMKQHHSRYGFLMTERELLVFRRLDDNGNLELAAPIPFTSGGNATQPQLTVLLALWYLGMLAATDQGGDRWYM
;
A
#
# COMPACT_ATOMS: atom_id res chain seq x y z
N MET A 1 20.73 -5.87 15.73
CA MET A 1 19.71 -4.81 15.85
C MET A 1 20.41 -3.53 16.28
N PRO A 2 20.04 -2.35 15.76
CA PRO A 2 20.65 -1.09 16.21
C PRO A 2 20.40 -0.91 17.72
N THR A 3 21.38 -0.35 18.43
CA THR A 3 21.35 -0.15 19.90
C THR A 3 20.70 1.15 20.33
N SER A 4 20.30 2.01 19.39
CA SER A 4 19.57 3.24 19.67
C SER A 4 18.12 2.94 20.08
N PRO A 5 17.57 3.59 21.13
CA PRO A 5 16.17 3.41 21.50
C PRO A 5 15.24 3.73 20.32
N PRO A 6 14.13 2.98 20.15
CA PRO A 6 13.19 3.24 19.07
C PRO A 6 12.68 4.68 19.12
N ARG A 7 12.64 5.37 17.98
CA ARG A 7 12.09 6.72 17.89
C ARG A 7 10.61 6.69 18.31
N ALA A 8 10.25 7.45 19.34
CA ALA A 8 8.87 7.52 19.81
C ALA A 8 7.95 8.06 18.72
N ILE A 9 6.79 7.41 18.52
CA ILE A 9 5.79 7.81 17.54
C ILE A 9 4.75 8.67 18.27
N THR A 10 4.89 9.99 18.17
CA THR A 10 4.07 10.96 18.92
C THR A 10 3.02 11.67 18.06
N SER A 11 3.10 11.53 16.74
CA SER A 11 2.20 12.17 15.78
C SER A 11 2.18 11.42 14.45
N GLU A 12 1.20 11.71 13.60
CA GLU A 12 1.15 11.17 12.23
C GLU A 12 2.40 11.55 11.42
N ASN A 13 2.93 12.75 11.59
CA ASN A 13 4.11 13.20 10.84
C ASN A 13 5.37 12.42 11.23
N VAL A 14 5.52 12.10 12.53
CA VAL A 14 6.63 11.27 12.99
C VAL A 14 6.49 9.84 12.45
N LEU A 15 5.26 9.30 12.42
CA LEU A 15 4.99 7.98 11.82
C LEU A 15 5.33 7.96 10.33
N ARG A 16 4.83 8.93 9.55
CA ARG A 16 5.15 9.08 8.12
C ARG A 16 6.65 9.17 7.89
N SER A 17 7.36 9.97 8.68
CA SER A 17 8.83 10.09 8.62
C SER A 17 9.55 8.79 8.92
N HIS A 18 9.07 7.99 9.89
CA HIS A 18 9.67 6.71 10.22
C HIS A 18 9.45 5.68 9.10
N ILE A 19 8.23 5.61 8.56
CA ILE A 19 7.89 4.74 7.43
C ILE A 19 8.70 5.12 6.18
N SER A 20 8.85 6.41 5.87
CA SER A 20 9.61 6.85 4.69
C SER A 20 11.10 6.52 4.77
N GLN A 21 11.68 6.52 5.98
CA GLN A 21 13.08 6.15 6.21
C GLN A 21 13.30 4.64 6.08
N GLU A 22 12.44 3.84 6.71
CA GLU A 22 12.66 2.40 6.84
C GLU A 22 12.11 1.58 5.67
N ILE A 23 10.97 1.97 5.11
CA ILE A 23 10.22 1.16 4.15
C ILE A 23 10.50 1.59 2.71
N PHE A 24 10.38 2.89 2.40
CA PHE A 24 10.37 3.36 1.01
C PHE A 24 11.64 2.97 0.24
N PRO A 25 12.87 3.15 0.77
CA PRO A 25 14.08 2.78 0.04
C PRO A 25 14.16 1.28 -0.25
N ARG A 26 13.62 0.45 0.64
CA ARG A 26 13.63 -1.01 0.50
C ARG A 26 12.65 -1.46 -0.59
N ILE A 27 11.43 -0.92 -0.59
CA ILE A 27 10.43 -1.23 -1.61
C ILE A 27 10.88 -0.73 -2.99
N ARG A 28 11.36 0.53 -3.10
CA ARG A 28 11.88 1.06 -4.38
C ARG A 28 13.01 0.22 -4.94
N ARG A 29 13.98 -0.17 -4.11
CA ARG A 29 15.09 -1.03 -4.56
C ARG A 29 14.62 -2.44 -4.94
N GLY A 30 13.71 -3.02 -4.17
CA GLY A 30 13.15 -4.34 -4.44
C GLY A 30 12.34 -4.39 -5.73
N LEU A 31 11.48 -3.40 -5.97
CA LEU A 31 10.73 -3.28 -7.22
C LEU A 31 11.66 -3.09 -8.41
N ARG A 32 12.62 -2.17 -8.31
CA ARG A 32 13.62 -1.96 -9.37
C ARG A 32 14.39 -3.24 -9.70
N ALA A 33 14.85 -3.98 -8.68
CA ALA A 33 15.53 -5.25 -8.89
C ALA A 33 14.61 -6.30 -9.53
N GLY A 34 13.35 -6.38 -9.09
CA GLY A 34 12.34 -7.29 -9.65
C GLY A 34 12.05 -7.01 -11.12
N PHE A 35 11.75 -5.75 -11.48
CA PHE A 35 11.51 -5.37 -12.88
C PHE A 35 12.75 -5.57 -13.75
N ASN A 36 13.95 -5.26 -13.27
CA ASN A 36 15.18 -5.53 -14.01
C ASN A 36 15.33 -7.03 -14.29
N GLN A 37 15.05 -7.90 -13.31
CA GLN A 37 15.12 -9.35 -13.48
C GLN A 37 14.04 -9.87 -14.45
N LEU A 38 12.83 -9.31 -14.42
CA LEU A 38 11.79 -9.69 -15.38
C LEU A 38 12.14 -9.23 -16.79
N ALA A 39 12.75 -8.05 -16.94
CA ALA A 39 13.19 -7.55 -18.23
C ALA A 39 14.27 -8.45 -18.85
N THR A 40 15.23 -8.94 -18.05
CA THR A 40 16.25 -9.89 -18.57
C THR A 40 15.66 -11.25 -18.97
N LEU A 41 14.50 -11.62 -18.41
CA LEU A 41 13.77 -12.84 -18.74
C LEU A 41 12.71 -12.65 -19.85
N ASN A 42 12.55 -11.43 -20.40
CA ASN A 42 11.47 -11.08 -21.33
C ASN A 42 10.06 -11.37 -20.77
N LEU A 43 9.85 -11.12 -19.48
CA LEU A 43 8.59 -11.33 -18.76
C LEU A 43 7.93 -10.00 -18.34
N VAL A 44 8.21 -8.92 -19.06
CA VAL A 44 7.63 -7.58 -18.81
C VAL A 44 6.46 -7.27 -19.73
N ASP A 45 6.14 -8.16 -20.67
CA ASP A 45 4.95 -8.04 -21.48
C ASP A 45 3.72 -7.99 -20.54
N ASP A 46 2.81 -7.04 -20.78
CA ASP A 46 1.66 -6.71 -19.93
C ASP A 46 1.97 -6.13 -18.53
N LEU A 47 3.20 -5.67 -18.27
CA LEU A 47 3.55 -4.96 -17.04
C LEU A 47 3.93 -3.50 -17.29
N THR A 48 3.29 -2.60 -16.54
CA THR A 48 3.77 -1.24 -16.37
C THR A 48 4.64 -1.15 -15.13
N CYS A 49 5.94 -0.87 -15.30
CA CYS A 49 6.86 -0.68 -14.20
C CYS A 49 6.37 0.41 -13.23
N VAL A 50 6.39 0.11 -11.94
CA VAL A 50 6.03 1.04 -10.86
C VAL A 50 7.19 1.26 -9.89
N SER A 51 7.16 2.39 -9.20
CA SER A 51 7.97 2.67 -8.02
C SER A 51 7.05 3.00 -6.84
N PHE A 52 7.63 3.21 -5.66
CA PHE A 52 6.89 3.38 -4.41
C PHE A 52 7.41 4.58 -3.62
N ASP A 53 6.56 5.55 -3.33
CA ASP A 53 6.94 6.73 -2.53
C ASP A 53 5.70 7.43 -1.95
N VAL A 54 5.85 8.68 -1.52
CA VAL A 54 4.74 9.55 -1.10
C VAL A 54 3.64 9.64 -2.17
N GLY A 55 2.41 9.96 -1.74
CA GLY A 55 1.26 9.99 -2.65
C GLY A 55 1.39 11.00 -3.79
N GLU A 56 2.08 12.11 -3.57
CA GLU A 56 2.32 13.18 -4.54
C GLU A 56 3.20 12.74 -5.73
N CYS A 57 3.80 11.55 -5.69
CA CYS A 57 4.49 10.98 -6.85
C CYS A 57 3.52 10.47 -7.93
N ALA A 58 2.23 10.34 -7.61
CA ALA A 58 1.16 10.07 -8.56
C ALA A 58 0.36 11.35 -8.90
N MET A 59 -0.42 11.28 -9.97
CA MET A 59 -1.32 12.34 -10.40
C MET A 59 -2.33 12.69 -9.29
N ILE A 60 -2.61 13.98 -9.15
CA ILE A 60 -3.58 14.50 -8.19
C ILE A 60 -4.84 14.87 -8.98
N LEU A 61 -5.88 14.05 -8.87
CA LEU A 61 -7.15 14.25 -9.60
C LEU A 61 -8.15 15.15 -8.85
N ASN A 62 -7.96 15.33 -7.55
CA ASN A 62 -8.82 16.09 -6.64
C ASN A 62 -7.93 16.69 -5.53
N PRO A 63 -8.38 17.68 -4.73
CA PRO A 63 -7.52 18.34 -3.72
C PRO A 63 -7.05 17.42 -2.58
N PHE A 64 -7.32 16.13 -2.66
CA PHE A 64 -6.94 15.12 -1.69
C PHE A 64 -5.92 14.15 -2.29
N THR A 65 -4.80 13.97 -1.59
CA THR A 65 -3.75 12.99 -1.91
C THR A 65 -3.57 12.06 -0.73
N LEU A 66 -3.35 10.76 -1.01
CA LEU A 66 -3.07 9.78 0.03
C LEU A 66 -1.60 9.82 0.46
N ASP A 67 -1.26 9.13 1.55
CA ASP A 67 0.10 9.21 2.11
C ASP A 67 1.15 8.49 1.25
N MET A 68 0.73 7.46 0.48
CA MET A 68 1.63 6.59 -0.28
C MET A 68 1.08 6.26 -1.67
N SER A 69 1.98 6.10 -2.64
CA SER A 69 1.66 5.71 -4.01
C SER A 69 2.57 4.61 -4.54
N PHE A 70 1.96 3.68 -5.29
CA PHE A 70 2.67 2.92 -6.31
C PHE A 70 2.49 3.66 -7.64
N TYR A 71 3.45 4.50 -8.01
CA TYR A 71 3.35 5.39 -9.17
C TYR A 71 4.08 4.80 -10.38
N GLN A 72 3.53 5.08 -11.56
CA GLN A 72 4.05 4.60 -12.83
C GLN A 72 5.43 5.23 -13.16
N LEU A 73 6.34 4.40 -13.66
CA LEU A 73 7.61 4.83 -14.25
C LEU A 73 7.49 5.05 -15.76
N GLY A 74 8.43 5.80 -16.34
CA GLY A 74 8.43 6.12 -17.78
C GLY A 74 7.55 7.31 -18.16
N VAL A 75 6.90 7.95 -17.19
CA VAL A 75 6.18 9.22 -17.32
C VAL A 75 6.75 10.23 -16.32
N PRO A 76 6.57 11.56 -16.52
CA PRO A 76 6.94 12.54 -15.52
C PRO A 76 6.31 12.24 -14.14
N VAL A 77 7.06 12.47 -13.07
CA VAL A 77 6.53 12.26 -11.70
C VAL A 77 5.32 13.16 -11.48
N GLY A 78 4.28 12.62 -10.85
CA GLY A 78 3.05 13.37 -10.58
C GLY A 78 2.08 13.45 -11.76
N THR A 79 2.32 12.75 -12.89
CA THR A 79 1.38 12.72 -14.03
C THR A 79 0.75 11.34 -14.27
N GLY A 80 1.39 10.27 -13.81
CA GLY A 80 0.86 8.90 -13.92
C GLY A 80 -0.17 8.57 -12.83
N PRO A 81 -1.03 7.55 -13.03
CA PRO A 81 -1.98 7.12 -12.02
C PRO A 81 -1.29 6.49 -10.80
N ASN A 82 -1.95 6.54 -9.65
CA ASN A 82 -1.56 5.74 -8.49
C ASN A 82 -2.12 4.32 -8.67
N ARG A 83 -1.26 3.33 -8.92
CA ARG A 83 -1.71 1.96 -9.23
C ARG A 83 -2.10 1.14 -8.00
N ALA A 84 -1.66 1.56 -6.82
CA ALA A 84 -2.11 1.02 -5.55
C ALA A 84 -1.98 2.08 -4.44
N PRO A 85 -3.01 2.91 -4.21
CA PRO A 85 -2.95 3.94 -3.19
C PRO A 85 -2.87 3.38 -1.76
N GLY A 86 -2.16 4.07 -0.88
CA GLY A 86 -2.07 3.70 0.53
C GLY A 86 -2.16 4.86 1.50
N ALA A 87 -2.77 4.61 2.66
CA ALA A 87 -2.83 5.58 3.76
C ALA A 87 -2.08 5.10 5.00
N ILE A 88 -1.49 6.04 5.72
CA ILE A 88 -0.79 5.83 7.00
C ILE A 88 -1.70 6.35 8.12
N LYS A 89 -1.94 5.51 9.13
CA LYS A 89 -2.64 5.91 10.35
C LYS A 89 -1.89 5.40 11.58
N PRO A 90 -1.77 6.20 12.64
CA PRO A 90 -1.29 5.68 13.91
C PRO A 90 -2.22 4.61 14.47
N SER A 91 -1.66 3.58 15.12
CA SER A 91 -2.45 2.45 15.63
C SER A 91 -3.47 2.85 16.70
N TRP A 92 -3.24 3.98 17.38
CA TRP A 92 -4.18 4.55 18.34
C TRP A 92 -5.36 5.29 17.69
N LYS A 93 -5.29 5.59 16.38
CA LYS A 93 -6.40 6.15 15.61
C LYS A 93 -7.13 5.09 14.78
N TRP A 94 -6.38 4.10 14.29
CA TRP A 94 -6.93 3.06 13.43
C TRP A 94 -6.17 1.74 13.61
N SER A 95 -6.87 0.62 13.77
CA SER A 95 -6.32 -0.73 13.71
C SER A 95 -7.38 -1.73 13.28
N THR A 96 -6.98 -2.90 12.79
CA THR A 96 -7.91 -3.97 12.38
C THR A 96 -8.74 -4.52 13.54
N ALA A 97 -8.23 -4.44 14.77
CA ALA A 97 -8.97 -4.78 15.98
C ALA A 97 -10.25 -3.93 16.17
N MET A 98 -10.34 -2.75 15.55
CA MET A 98 -11.53 -1.91 15.60
C MET A 98 -12.71 -2.47 14.79
N ALA A 99 -12.47 -3.38 13.83
CA ALA A 99 -13.49 -3.93 12.94
C ALA A 99 -14.64 -4.63 13.69
N THR A 100 -14.31 -5.32 14.79
CA THR A 100 -15.26 -6.07 15.62
C THR A 100 -15.49 -5.42 16.98
N HIS A 101 -15.08 -4.17 17.16
CA HIS A 101 -15.22 -3.48 18.44
C HIS A 101 -16.71 -3.38 18.84
N PRO A 102 -17.09 -3.56 20.12
CA PRO A 102 -18.50 -3.57 20.54
C PRO A 102 -19.22 -2.23 20.30
N ARG A 103 -18.51 -1.11 20.43
CA ARG A 103 -19.07 0.21 20.14
C ARG A 103 -19.16 0.49 18.64
N ILE A 104 -20.31 1.01 18.19
CA ILE A 104 -20.57 1.25 16.76
C ILE A 104 -19.78 2.42 16.18
N ASP A 105 -19.55 3.47 16.95
CA ASP A 105 -18.73 4.63 16.56
C ASP A 105 -17.30 4.20 16.22
N VAL A 106 -16.70 3.31 17.02
CA VAL A 106 -15.37 2.75 16.75
C VAL A 106 -15.35 1.94 15.45
N ARG A 107 -16.40 1.15 15.18
CA ARG A 107 -16.53 0.43 13.90
C ARG A 107 -16.74 1.38 12.72
N THR A 108 -17.37 2.53 12.94
CA THR A 108 -17.50 3.58 11.92
C THR A 108 -16.16 4.23 11.63
N GLU A 109 -15.38 4.59 12.65
CA GLU A 109 -14.00 5.09 12.51
C GLU A 109 -13.10 4.09 11.78
N TYR A 110 -13.24 2.78 12.03
CA TYR A 110 -12.54 1.74 11.28
C TYR A 110 -12.81 1.81 9.76
N ARG A 111 -14.03 2.14 9.35
CA ARG A 111 -14.42 2.18 7.92
C ARG A 111 -13.98 3.47 7.22
N GLN A 112 -13.70 4.55 7.95
CA GLN A 112 -13.40 5.84 7.33
C GLN A 112 -12.12 5.82 6.48
N PRO A 113 -10.95 5.33 6.95
CA PRO A 113 -9.77 5.25 6.09
C PRO A 113 -9.95 4.28 4.92
N LEU A 114 -10.71 3.20 5.12
CA LEU A 114 -11.02 2.25 4.05
C LEU A 114 -11.86 2.91 2.94
N SER A 115 -12.92 3.64 3.30
CA SER A 115 -13.75 4.35 2.32
C SER A 115 -12.97 5.45 1.61
N GLN A 116 -12.07 6.15 2.32
CA GLN A 116 -11.20 7.17 1.74
C GLN A 116 -10.25 6.58 0.69
N VAL A 117 -9.56 5.47 1.00
CA VAL A 117 -8.69 4.80 0.03
C VAL A 117 -9.51 4.27 -1.14
N ASN A 118 -10.66 3.64 -0.88
CA ASN A 118 -11.52 3.10 -1.94
C ASN A 118 -12.04 4.18 -2.90
N TRP A 119 -12.44 5.33 -2.37
CA TRP A 119 -12.83 6.47 -3.20
C TRP A 119 -11.68 6.93 -4.10
N TYR A 120 -10.45 6.99 -3.57
CA TYR A 120 -9.27 7.35 -4.35
C TYR A 120 -8.89 6.28 -5.39
N MET A 121 -9.01 5.00 -5.04
CA MET A 121 -8.84 3.87 -5.98
C MET A 121 -9.78 4.00 -7.18
N LYS A 122 -11.03 4.44 -6.96
CA LYS A 122 -11.99 4.70 -8.05
C LYS A 122 -11.49 5.77 -9.02
N GLN A 123 -10.90 6.85 -8.50
CA GLN A 123 -10.39 7.94 -9.35
C GLN A 123 -9.19 7.49 -10.19
N HIS A 124 -8.36 6.61 -9.65
CA HIS A 124 -7.15 6.13 -10.32
C HIS A 124 -7.31 4.80 -11.05
N HIS A 125 -8.53 4.26 -11.09
CA HIS A 125 -8.82 2.93 -11.62
C HIS A 125 -7.90 1.84 -11.02
N SER A 126 -7.52 2.00 -9.75
CA SER A 126 -6.63 1.09 -9.04
C SER A 126 -7.41 -0.13 -8.55
N ARG A 127 -6.84 -1.33 -8.71
CA ARG A 127 -7.46 -2.58 -8.22
C ARG A 127 -7.19 -2.84 -6.74
N TYR A 128 -6.05 -2.38 -6.25
CA TYR A 128 -5.58 -2.65 -4.90
C TYR A 128 -5.34 -1.36 -4.12
N GLY A 129 -5.51 -1.44 -2.81
CA GLY A 129 -5.18 -0.37 -1.88
C GLY A 129 -4.71 -0.97 -0.57
N PHE A 130 -4.17 -0.12 0.30
CA PHE A 130 -3.70 -0.59 1.60
C PHE A 130 -3.76 0.49 2.68
N LEU A 131 -3.79 0.04 3.93
CA LEU A 131 -3.63 0.86 5.12
C LEU A 131 -2.44 0.34 5.91
N MET A 132 -1.64 1.26 6.44
CA MET A 132 -0.48 0.94 7.24
C MET A 132 -0.49 1.71 8.56
N THR A 133 -0.16 1.00 9.62
CA THR A 133 0.14 1.59 10.93
C THR A 133 1.58 1.24 11.32
N GLU A 134 2.02 1.67 12.50
CA GLU A 134 3.27 1.19 13.10
C GLU A 134 3.21 -0.26 13.59
N ARG A 135 2.02 -0.89 13.58
CA ARG A 135 1.81 -2.27 14.07
C ARG A 135 1.51 -3.27 12.97
N GLU A 136 0.81 -2.85 11.93
CA GLU A 136 0.29 -3.76 10.90
C GLU A 136 0.15 -3.10 9.52
N LEU A 137 0.14 -3.96 8.50
CA LEU A 137 -0.27 -3.64 7.13
C LEU A 137 -1.57 -4.39 6.83
N LEU A 138 -2.58 -3.68 6.30
CA LEU A 138 -3.79 -4.27 5.74
C LEU A 138 -3.86 -3.95 4.25
N VAL A 139 -3.83 -4.99 3.41
CA VAL A 139 -4.01 -4.86 1.96
C VAL A 139 -5.44 -5.27 1.61
N PHE A 140 -6.02 -4.63 0.59
CA PHE A 140 -7.35 -4.97 0.09
C PHE A 140 -7.45 -4.79 -1.42
N ARG A 141 -8.40 -5.53 -2.00
CA ARG A 141 -8.81 -5.44 -3.39
C ARG A 141 -10.19 -4.78 -3.47
N ARG A 142 -10.37 -3.88 -4.42
CA ARG A 142 -11.70 -3.33 -4.74
C ARG A 142 -12.45 -4.33 -5.60
N LEU A 143 -13.68 -4.64 -5.19
CA LEU A 143 -14.54 -5.62 -5.87
C LEU A 143 -15.48 -4.97 -6.88
N ASP A 144 -15.89 -3.72 -6.64
CA ASP A 144 -16.80 -2.98 -7.50
C ASP A 144 -16.74 -1.47 -7.25
N ASP A 145 -17.60 -0.71 -7.94
CA ASP A 145 -17.77 0.73 -7.80
C ASP A 145 -18.76 1.16 -6.70
N ASN A 146 -19.36 0.20 -5.98
CA ASN A 146 -20.34 0.42 -4.91
C ASN A 146 -19.70 0.52 -3.52
N GLY A 147 -18.38 0.38 -3.44
CA GLY A 147 -17.64 0.51 -2.19
C GLY A 147 -17.21 -0.81 -1.57
N ASN A 148 -17.46 -1.95 -2.24
CA ASN A 148 -17.12 -3.26 -1.68
C ASN A 148 -15.61 -3.54 -1.79
N LEU A 149 -15.03 -3.99 -0.67
CA LEU A 149 -13.62 -4.32 -0.55
C LEU A 149 -13.47 -5.76 -0.06
N GLU A 150 -12.54 -6.50 -0.67
CA GLU A 150 -12.01 -7.75 -0.13
C GLU A 150 -10.74 -7.45 0.64
N LEU A 151 -10.74 -7.75 1.94
CA LEU A 151 -9.64 -7.46 2.86
C LEU A 151 -8.79 -8.72 3.05
N ALA A 152 -7.47 -8.59 2.92
CA ALA A 152 -6.55 -9.65 3.32
C ALA A 152 -6.45 -9.71 4.87
N ALA A 153 -5.89 -10.81 5.39
CA ALA A 153 -5.51 -10.86 6.80
C ALA A 153 -4.46 -9.77 7.12
N PRO A 154 -4.56 -9.06 8.25
CA PRO A 154 -3.55 -8.08 8.63
C PRO A 154 -2.18 -8.73 8.83
N ILE A 155 -1.12 -8.03 8.43
CA ILE A 155 0.25 -8.48 8.53
C ILE A 155 0.97 -7.65 9.60
N PRO A 156 1.23 -8.20 10.79
CA PRO A 156 2.02 -7.53 11.81
C PRO A 156 3.44 -7.20 11.36
N PHE A 157 4.01 -6.09 11.83
CA PHE A 157 5.44 -5.80 11.64
C PHE A 157 6.36 -6.79 12.36
N THR A 158 5.84 -7.49 13.36
CA THR A 158 6.53 -8.56 14.08
C THR A 158 6.53 -9.89 13.31
N SER A 159 5.79 -9.99 12.20
CA SER A 159 5.80 -11.20 11.37
C SER A 159 7.18 -11.45 10.78
N GLY A 160 7.69 -12.66 10.98
CA GLY A 160 8.98 -13.11 10.48
C GLY A 160 8.96 -14.63 10.36
N GLY A 161 9.31 -15.13 9.18
CA GLY A 161 9.40 -16.56 8.92
C GLY A 161 10.85 -17.02 8.77
N ASN A 162 11.03 -18.33 8.70
CA ASN A 162 12.30 -18.96 8.31
C ASN A 162 12.06 -19.85 7.08
N ALA A 163 13.11 -20.47 6.55
CA ALA A 163 13.00 -21.28 5.33
C ALA A 163 12.02 -22.48 5.46
N THR A 164 11.84 -23.03 6.67
CA THR A 164 10.94 -24.16 6.94
C THR A 164 9.52 -23.74 7.29
N GLN A 165 9.33 -22.51 7.77
CA GLN A 165 8.05 -21.93 8.15
C GLN A 165 7.99 -20.49 7.61
N PRO A 166 7.82 -20.33 6.29
CA PRO A 166 7.77 -19.01 5.69
C PRO A 166 6.53 -18.26 6.19
N GLN A 167 6.69 -16.98 6.47
CA GLN A 167 5.61 -16.07 6.82
C GLN A 167 5.71 -14.82 5.96
N LEU A 168 4.56 -14.30 5.54
CA LEU A 168 4.51 -13.05 4.80
C LEU A 168 4.90 -11.89 5.71
N THR A 169 5.91 -11.12 5.30
CA THR A 169 6.36 -9.91 6.00
C THR A 169 5.79 -8.66 5.35
N VAL A 170 5.73 -7.55 6.07
CA VAL A 170 5.25 -6.26 5.52
C VAL A 170 6.02 -5.86 4.25
N LEU A 171 7.35 -5.99 4.26
CA LEU A 171 8.17 -5.60 3.10
C LEU A 171 7.90 -6.50 1.88
N LEU A 172 7.76 -7.81 2.10
CA LEU A 172 7.45 -8.75 1.02
C LEU A 172 6.04 -8.53 0.47
N ALA A 173 5.07 -8.26 1.35
CA ALA A 173 3.70 -7.96 0.95
C ALA A 173 3.59 -6.69 0.12
N LEU A 174 4.27 -5.61 0.51
CA LEU A 174 4.31 -4.37 -0.28
C LEU A 174 5.01 -4.55 -1.62
N TRP A 175 6.12 -5.28 -1.65
CA TRP A 175 6.79 -5.59 -2.91
C TRP A 175 5.85 -6.39 -3.84
N TYR A 176 5.20 -7.43 -3.31
CA TYR A 176 4.27 -8.25 -4.08
C TYR A 176 3.04 -7.45 -4.53
N LEU A 177 2.51 -6.56 -3.69
CA LEU A 177 1.45 -5.62 -4.04
C LEU A 177 1.86 -4.73 -5.21
N GLY A 178 3.09 -4.21 -5.20
CA GLY A 178 3.63 -3.44 -6.33
C GLY A 178 3.72 -4.26 -7.62
N MET A 179 4.08 -5.54 -7.53
CA MET A 179 4.06 -6.44 -8.69
C MET A 179 2.63 -6.68 -9.21
N LEU A 180 1.63 -6.85 -8.33
CA LEU A 180 0.22 -6.97 -8.70
C LEU A 180 -0.35 -5.68 -9.29
N ALA A 181 0.10 -4.53 -8.80
CA ALA A 181 -0.29 -3.21 -9.28
C ALA A 181 0.31 -2.90 -10.66
N ALA A 182 1.47 -3.48 -10.98
CA ALA A 182 2.13 -3.31 -12.27
C ALA A 182 1.41 -4.01 -13.42
N THR A 183 0.67 -5.09 -13.15
CA THR A 183 0.00 -5.86 -14.21
C THR A 183 -1.07 -5.02 -14.91
N ASP A 184 -0.97 -4.85 -16.23
CA ASP A 184 -1.97 -4.14 -17.02
C ASP A 184 -3.21 -5.01 -17.24
N GLN A 185 -3.02 -6.33 -17.28
CA GLN A 185 -4.10 -7.30 -17.44
C GLN A 185 -4.58 -7.88 -16.10
N GLY A 186 -5.86 -8.22 -16.06
CA GLY A 186 -6.53 -8.92 -14.96
C GLY A 186 -7.96 -9.24 -15.42
N GLY A 187 -8.50 -10.42 -15.06
CA GLY A 187 -9.88 -10.82 -15.43
C GLY A 187 -10.94 -9.80 -14.98
N ASP A 188 -10.57 -9.00 -13.99
CA ASP A 188 -11.24 -7.80 -13.51
C ASP A 188 -10.86 -6.59 -14.39
N ARG A 189 -11.22 -6.66 -15.67
CA ARG A 189 -11.22 -5.54 -16.61
C ARG A 189 -12.27 -4.52 -16.16
N TRP A 190 -11.97 -3.75 -15.11
CA TRP A 190 -12.76 -2.56 -14.78
C TRP A 190 -12.32 -1.45 -15.75
N TYR A 191 -12.66 -1.64 -17.03
CA TYR A 191 -12.60 -0.61 -18.06
C TYR A 191 -13.39 0.60 -17.59
N MET A 192 -12.75 1.77 -17.65
CA MET A 192 -13.08 2.89 -18.55
C MET A 192 -14.49 3.41 -18.34
#